data_AF-A0A7K6X1X0-F1
#
_entry.id   AF-A0A7K6X1X0-F1
#
_cell.length_a   1.000
_cell.length_b   1.000
_cell.length_c   1.000
_cell.angle_alpha   90.00
_cell.angle_beta   90.00
_cell.angle_gamma   90.00
#
_symmetry.space_group_name_H-M   'P 1'
#
loop_
_entity.id
_entity.type
_entity.pdbx_description
1 polymer ?
#
loop_
_entity_poly.entity_id
_entity_poly.type
_entity_poly.pdbx_seq_one_letter_code
_entity_poly.pdbx_strand_id
1 'polypeptide(L)' 'MRAKMRLMGFRGAAVKPLNEEAAAELGAELLGEAIVFGVGGLCVYLEYARQAGQARRREEE' A
#
# COMPACT_ATOMS: atom_id res chain seq x y z
N MET A 1 11.68 19.52 14.04
CA MET A 1 11.22 18.11 14.14
C MET A 1 11.20 17.58 15.57
N ARG A 2 12.31 17.61 16.33
CA ARG A 2 12.39 17.06 17.71
C ARG A 2 11.38 17.61 18.74
N ALA A 3 11.05 18.91 18.71
CA ALA A 3 10.12 19.51 19.67
C ALA A 3 8.66 19.02 19.49
N LYS A 4 8.22 18.85 18.24
CA LYS A 4 6.88 18.37 17.88
C LYS A 4 6.64 16.92 18.34
N MET A 5 7.65 16.06 18.19
CA MET A 5 7.55 14.65 18.62
C MET A 5 7.49 14.50 20.15
N ARG A 6 8.23 15.34 20.89
CA ARG A 6 8.15 15.36 22.37
C ARG A 6 6.78 15.82 22.87
N LEU A 7 6.17 16.82 22.22
CA LEU A 7 4.82 17.31 22.53
C LEU A 7 3.73 16.24 22.30
N MET A 8 3.93 15.33 21.34
CA MET A 8 3.03 14.21 21.06
C MET A 8 3.33 12.94 21.88
N GLY A 9 4.17 13.01 22.92
CA GLY A 9 4.52 11.85 23.76
C GLY A 9 5.41 10.80 23.08
N PHE A 10 5.82 11.03 21.83
CA PHE A 10 6.74 10.16 21.11
C PHE A 10 8.17 10.39 21.63
N ARG A 11 8.61 9.52 22.54
CA ARG A 11 10.04 9.28 22.75
C ARG A 11 10.54 8.58 21.50
N GLY A 12 11.11 9.36 20.56
CA GLY A 12 11.68 8.81 19.33
C GLY A 12 12.60 7.65 19.68
N ALA A 13 12.15 6.44 19.38
CA ALA A 13 12.96 5.25 19.59
C ALA A 13 14.13 5.34 18.60
N ALA A 14 15.34 5.11 19.08
CA ALA A 14 16.48 4.93 18.19
C ALA A 14 16.28 3.59 17.48
N VAL A 15 15.68 3.64 16.27
CA VAL A 15 15.54 2.45 15.42
C VAL A 15 16.95 2.13 14.93
N LYS A 16 17.47 0.98 15.34
CA LYS A 16 18.75 0.50 14.86
C LYS A 16 18.62 0.24 13.35
N PRO A 17 19.48 0.81 12.50
CA PRO A 17 19.43 0.53 11.07
C PRO A 17 19.64 -0.97 10.84
N LEU A 18 18.87 -1.54 9.91
CA LEU A 18 19.04 -2.93 9.48
C LEU A 18 20.41 -3.07 8.80
N ASN A 19 20.97 -4.28 8.88
CA ASN A 19 22.10 -4.63 8.03
C ASN A 19 21.63 -4.71 6.57
N GLU A 20 22.57 -4.64 5.63
CA GLU A 20 22.24 -4.56 4.20
C GLU A 20 21.48 -5.79 3.70
N GLU A 21 21.82 -6.98 4.20
CA GLU A 21 21.19 -8.24 3.82
C GLU A 21 19.72 -8.30 4.24
N ALA A 22 19.42 -8.00 5.51
CA ALA A 22 18.06 -7.98 6.05
C ALA A 22 17.22 -6.88 5.42
N ALA A 23 17.81 -5.72 5.08
CA ALA A 23 17.12 -4.65 4.38
C ALA A 23 16.74 -5.07 2.95
N ALA A 24 17.63 -5.79 2.26
CA ALA A 24 17.38 -6.30 0.91
C ALA A 24 16.31 -7.39 0.90
N GLU A 25 16.37 -8.35 1.83
CA GLU A 25 15.39 -9.43 1.96
C GLU A 25 14.00 -8.88 2.27
N LEU A 26 13.88 -8.04 3.30
CA LEU A 26 12.61 -7.42 3.69
C LEU A 26 12.05 -6.52 2.59
N GLY A 27 12.92 -5.78 1.90
CA GLY A 27 12.55 -4.93 0.78
C GLY A 27 12.01 -5.75 -0.41
N ALA A 28 12.64 -6.88 -0.71
CA ALA A 28 12.21 -7.77 -1.77
C ALA A 28 10.84 -8.42 -1.47
N GLU A 29 10.65 -8.88 -0.23
CA GLU A 29 9.38 -9.46 0.23
C GLU A 29 8.23 -8.44 0.12
N LEU A 30 8.40 -7.25 0.71
CA LEU A 30 7.39 -6.20 0.66
C LEU A 30 7.08 -5.73 -0.77
N LEU A 31 8.11 -5.62 -1.62
CA LEU A 31 7.91 -5.23 -3.02
C LEU A 31 7.11 -6.29 -3.79
N GLY A 32 7.44 -7.57 -3.57
CA GLY A 32 6.71 -8.69 -4.17
C GLY A 32 5.24 -8.68 -3.76
N GLU A 33 4.96 -8.56 -2.46
CA GLU A 33 3.60 -8.46 -1.95
C GLU A 33 2.84 -7.27 -2.53
N ALA A 34 3.46 -6.08 -2.54
CA ALA A 34 2.84 -4.87 -3.08
C ALA A 34 2.47 -5.01 -4.57
N ILE A 35 3.31 -5.67 -5.37
CA ILE A 35 3.03 -5.92 -6.78
C ILE A 35 1.87 -6.89 -6.93
N VAL A 36 1.89 -8.03 -6.23
CA VAL A 36 0.84 -9.06 -6.33
C VAL A 36 -0.50 -8.50 -5.90
N PHE A 37 -0.56 -7.86 -4.73
CA PHE A 37 -1.80 -7.25 -4.24
C PHE A 37 -2.23 -6.06 -5.08
N GLY A 38 -1.29 -5.25 -5.58
CA GLY A 38 -1.57 -4.13 -6.46
C GLY A 38 -2.23 -4.57 -7.76
N VAL A 39 -1.66 -5.56 -8.45
CA VAL A 39 -2.22 -6.10 -9.69
C VAL A 39 -3.56 -6.79 -9.44
N GLY A 40 -3.65 -7.66 -8.43
CA GLY A 40 -4.90 -8.35 -8.09
C GLY A 40 -6.03 -7.38 -7.73
N GLY A 41 -5.73 -6.38 -6.89
CA GLY A 41 -6.67 -5.33 -6.52
C GLY A 41 -7.09 -4.48 -7.72
N LEU A 42 -6.16 -4.14 -8.61
CA LEU A 42 -6.45 -3.41 -9.84
C LEU A 42 -7.39 -4.20 -10.75
N CYS A 43 -7.18 -5.50 -10.94
CA CYS A 43 -8.08 -6.34 -11.75
C CYS A 43 -9.50 -6.33 -11.20
N VAL A 44 -9.66 -6.52 -9.88
CA VAL A 44 -10.99 -6.49 -9.22
C VAL A 44 -11.63 -5.12 -9.39
N TYR A 45 -10.88 -4.05 -9.18
CA TYR A 45 -11.37 -2.67 -9.34
C TYR A 45 -11.85 -2.38 -10.76
N LEU A 46 -11.05 -2.75 -11.77
CA LEU A 46 -11.39 -2.54 -13.18
C LEU A 46 -12.62 -3.34 -13.59
N GLU A 47 -12.73 -4.59 -13.13
CA GLU A 47 -13.90 -5.43 -13.39
C GLU A 47 -15.16 -4.85 -12.77
N TYR A 48 -15.08 -4.35 -11.53
CA TYR A 48 -16.18 -3.63 -10.89
C TYR A 48 -16.58 -2.37 -11.67
N ALA A 49 -15.60 -1.55 -12.07
CA ALA A 49 -15.85 -0.34 -12.85
C ALA A 49 -16.53 -0.66 -14.19
N ARG A 50 -16.09 -1.72 -14.86
CA ARG A 50 -16.69 -2.23 -16.11
C ARG A 50 -18.15 -2.64 -15.89
N GLN A 51 -18.43 -3.43 -14.86
CA GLN A 51 -19.79 -3.88 -14.53
C GLN A 51 -20.71 -2.69 -14.21
N ALA A 52 -20.24 -1.74 -13.41
CA ALA A 52 -21.00 -0.54 -13.07
C ALA A 52 -21.32 0.32 -14.30
N GLY A 53 -20.39 0.46 -15.25
CA GLY A 53 -20.63 1.16 -16.51
C GLY A 53 -21.64 0.45 -17.41
N GLN A 54 -21.59 -0.88 -17.47
CA GLN A 54 -22.57 -1.66 -18.24
C GLN A 54 -23.97 -1.64 -17.62
N ALA A 55 -24.08 -1.63 -16.29
CA ALA A 55 -25.36 -1.50 -15.60
C ALA A 55 -26.07 -0.20 -15.98
N ARG A 56 -25.36 0.95 -15.95
CA ARG A 56 -25.93 2.24 -16.37
C ARG A 56 -26.43 2.23 -17.82
N ARG A 57 -25.64 1.65 -18.74
CA ARG A 57 -26.04 1.57 -20.16
C ARG A 57 -27.28 0.73 -20.40
N ARG A 58 -27.55 -0.29 -19.57
CA ARG A 58 -28.76 -1.12 -19.65
C ARG A 58 -30.00 -0.43 -19.10
N GLU A 59 -29.84 0.52 -18.18
CA GLU A 59 -30.96 1.32 -17.64
C GLU A 59 -31.38 2.45 -18.60
N GLU A 60 -30.52 2.80 -19.57
CA GLU A 60 -30.76 3.83 -20.59
C GLU A 60 -31.37 3.26 -21.90
N GLU A 61 -31.36 1.94 -22.11
CA GLU A 61 -32.06 1.21 -23.19
C GLU A 61 -33.47 0.79 -22.77
#